data_AF-A0AAX3EZQ0-F1
#
_entry.id   AF-A0AAX3EZQ0-F1
#
_cell.length_a   1.000
_cell.length_b   1.000
_cell.length_c   1.000
_cell.angle_alpha   90.00
_cell.angle_beta   90.00
_cell.angle_gamma   90.00
#
_symmetry.space_group_name_H-M   'P 1'
#
loop_
_entity.id
_entity.type
_entity.pdbx_description
1 polymer ?
#
loop_
_entity_poly.entity_id
_entity_poly.type
_entity_poly.pdbx_seq_one_letter_code
_entity_poly.pdbx_strand_id
1 'polypeptide(L)'
;MAKHFDFHGKTEEFVAAKLPNLIQENVLKNNETIVLISGRGTYAMKTHLENYLNEYEGISYSWDNRSNSFFVRKKEEKNTYQDDDSEDNFYKDYFDESNYFTPENSASNKDVEEIFQSFKFKK
;
A
#
# COMPACT_ATOMS: atom_id res chain seq x y z
N MET A 1 4.67 -5.68 22.20
CA MET A 1 3.38 -6.41 22.15
C MET A 1 2.36 -5.46 21.54
N ALA A 2 1.65 -5.85 20.48
CA ALA A 2 0.71 -4.95 19.80
C ALA A 2 -0.62 -4.85 20.57
N LYS A 3 -1.17 -3.63 20.68
CA LYS A 3 -2.48 -3.41 21.33
C LYS A 3 -3.60 -3.75 20.36
N HIS A 4 -4.63 -4.43 20.82
CA HIS A 4 -5.75 -4.87 19.99
C HIS A 4 -7.00 -4.06 20.32
N PHE A 5 -7.67 -3.55 19.29
CA PHE A 5 -8.90 -2.79 19.40
C PHE A 5 -9.98 -3.46 18.56
N ASP A 6 -11.08 -3.83 19.21
CA ASP A 6 -12.18 -4.55 18.58
C ASP A 6 -13.28 -3.58 18.12
N PHE A 7 -13.49 -3.54 16.80
CA PHE A 7 -14.57 -2.79 16.15
C PHE A 7 -15.67 -3.71 15.58
N HIS A 8 -15.59 -5.01 15.84
CA HIS A 8 -16.62 -5.95 15.42
C HIS A 8 -18.00 -5.56 16.00
N GLY A 9 -18.99 -5.46 15.10
CA GLY A 9 -20.36 -5.11 15.46
C GLY A 9 -20.54 -3.66 15.94
N LYS A 10 -19.52 -2.80 15.81
CA LYS A 10 -19.64 -1.36 16.06
C LYS A 10 -20.19 -0.64 14.83
N THR A 11 -20.72 0.55 15.06
CA THR A 11 -21.20 1.41 13.97
C THR A 11 -20.05 2.24 13.41
N GLU A 12 -20.24 2.78 12.20
CA GLU A 12 -19.28 3.68 11.56
C GLU A 12 -19.00 4.93 12.43
N GLU A 13 -20.03 5.51 13.04
CA GLU A 13 -19.90 6.71 13.88
C GLU A 13 -19.05 6.43 15.13
N PHE A 14 -19.17 5.24 15.70
CA PHE A 14 -18.33 4.83 16.83
C PHE A 14 -16.86 4.72 16.41
N VAL A 15 -16.61 4.16 15.23
CA VAL A 15 -15.25 4.07 14.67
C VAL A 15 -14.69 5.47 14.42
N ALA A 16 -15.45 6.34 13.76
CA ALA A 16 -15.07 7.72 13.47
C ALA A 16 -14.71 8.51 14.74
N ALA A 17 -15.47 8.32 15.82
CA ALA A 17 -15.23 9.00 17.09
C ALA A 17 -14.00 8.47 17.85
N LYS A 18 -13.67 7.18 17.70
CA LYS A 18 -12.64 6.52 18.52
C LYS A 18 -11.29 6.40 17.82
N LEU A 19 -11.30 6.08 16.53
CA LEU A 19 -10.12 5.75 15.74
C LEU A 19 -9.05 6.88 15.72
N PRO A 20 -9.41 8.17 15.57
CA PRO A 20 -8.40 9.24 15.55
C PRO A 20 -7.57 9.30 16.83
N ASN A 21 -8.23 9.20 17.99
CA ASN A 21 -7.56 9.21 19.29
C ASN A 21 -6.66 7.98 19.48
N LEU A 22 -7.07 6.81 18.97
CA LEU A 22 -6.26 5.59 19.04
C LEU A 22 -4.99 5.71 18.21
N ILE A 23 -5.10 6.22 16.98
CA ILE A 23 -3.96 6.43 16.08
C ILE A 23 -3.02 7.49 16.67
N GLN A 24 -3.55 8.63 17.12
CA GLN A 24 -2.76 9.72 17.67
C GLN A 24 -1.95 9.27 18.89
N GLU A 25 -2.60 8.68 19.89
CA GLU A 25 -1.94 8.35 21.16
C GLU A 25 -1.03 7.14 21.04
N ASN A 26 -1.44 6.07 20.35
CA ASN A 26 -0.65 4.84 20.32
C ASN A 26 0.36 4.85 19.16
N VAL A 27 -0.09 5.21 17.95
CA VAL A 27 0.74 5.07 16.75
C VAL A 27 1.67 6.26 16.57
N LEU A 28 1.14 7.48 16.56
CA LEU A 28 1.92 8.67 16.21
C LEU A 28 2.81 9.16 17.35
N LYS A 29 2.25 9.20 18.57
CA LYS A 29 2.93 9.67 19.79
C LYS A 29 3.81 8.60 20.44
N ASN A 30 3.29 7.38 20.62
CA ASN A 30 4.01 6.31 21.31
C ASN A 30 4.77 5.37 20.37
N ASN A 31 4.67 5.56 19.05
CA ASN A 31 5.32 4.72 18.05
C ASN A 31 4.97 3.22 18.18
N GLU A 32 3.76 2.90 18.62
CA GLU A 32 3.30 1.54 18.80
C GLU A 32 2.62 1.00 17.55
N THR A 33 2.68 -0.32 17.36
CA THR A 33 1.80 -1.01 16.43
C THR A 33 0.49 -1.37 17.13
N ILE A 34 -0.62 -1.03 16.49
CA ILE A 34 -1.97 -1.41 16.94
C ILE A 34 -2.62 -2.36 15.92
N VAL A 35 -3.54 -3.19 16.41
CA VAL A 35 -4.31 -4.14 15.62
C VAL A 35 -5.78 -3.75 15.71
N LEU A 36 -6.42 -3.50 14.58
CA LEU A 36 -7.84 -3.13 14.49
C LEU A 36 -8.63 -4.32 13.95
N ILE A 37 -9.51 -4.90 14.76
CA ILE A 37 -10.30 -6.08 14.39
C ILE A 37 -11.62 -5.60 13.79
N SER A 38 -11.88 -5.94 12.53
CA SER A 38 -13.15 -5.58 11.85
C SER A 38 -14.25 -6.61 12.10
N GLY A 39 -13.87 -7.83 12.50
CA GLY A 39 -14.75 -8.99 12.61
C GLY A 39 -15.06 -9.65 11.27
N ARG A 40 -15.80 -10.76 11.32
CA ARG A 40 -16.08 -11.66 10.17
C ARG A 40 -17.39 -11.34 9.42
N GLY A 41 -18.06 -10.25 9.81
CA GLY A 41 -19.35 -9.84 9.26
C GLY A 41 -19.24 -9.20 7.87
N THR A 42 -20.30 -8.50 7.46
CA THR A 42 -20.35 -7.73 6.21
C THR A 42 -19.08 -6.91 6.01
N TYR A 43 -18.51 -6.98 4.79
CA TYR A 43 -17.29 -6.29 4.36
C TYR A 43 -17.26 -4.77 4.65
N ALA A 44 -18.39 -4.18 5.03
CA ALA A 44 -18.55 -2.78 5.42
C ALA A 44 -17.52 -2.31 6.45
N MET A 45 -17.34 -3.00 7.59
CA MET A 45 -16.42 -2.52 8.64
C MET A 45 -14.97 -2.47 8.17
N LYS A 46 -14.56 -3.44 7.34
CA LYS A 46 -13.24 -3.40 6.70
C LYS A 46 -13.10 -2.15 5.84
N THR A 47 -14.08 -1.89 4.97
CA THR A 47 -14.07 -0.73 4.06
C THR A 47 -14.07 0.60 4.82
N HIS A 48 -14.87 0.74 5.88
CA HIS A 48 -14.88 1.97 6.68
C HIS A 48 -13.51 2.21 7.33
N LEU A 49 -12.93 1.18 7.96
CA LEU A 49 -11.58 1.29 8.55
C LEU A 49 -10.52 1.63 7.49
N GLU A 50 -10.57 0.99 6.33
CA GLU A 50 -9.63 1.27 5.23
C GLU A 50 -9.74 2.73 4.73
N ASN A 51 -10.96 3.23 4.56
CA ASN A 51 -11.19 4.61 4.17
C ASN A 51 -10.62 5.59 5.20
N TYR A 52 -10.89 5.37 6.49
CA TYR A 52 -10.32 6.23 7.52
C TYR A 52 -8.80 6.15 7.57
N LEU A 53 -8.21 4.97 7.46
CA LEU A 53 -6.76 4.81 7.52
C LEU A 53 -6.04 5.50 6.35
N ASN A 54 -6.65 5.55 5.18
CA ASN A 54 -6.12 6.28 4.01
C ASN A 54 -6.01 7.80 4.23
N GLU A 55 -6.76 8.37 5.18
CA GLU A 55 -6.70 9.81 5.50
C GLU A 55 -5.47 10.19 6.33
N TYR A 56 -4.71 9.22 6.86
CA TYR A 56 -3.55 9.48 7.72
C TYR A 56 -2.23 9.29 6.96
N GLU A 57 -1.56 10.39 6.62
CA GLU A 57 -0.27 10.34 5.89
C GLU A 57 0.91 9.78 6.73
N GLY A 58 0.82 9.89 8.07
CA GLY A 58 1.89 9.53 9.01
C GLY A 58 1.94 8.06 9.43
N ILE A 59 1.07 7.22 8.89
CA ILE A 59 0.98 5.79 9.24
C ILE A 59 1.25 4.91 8.02
N SER A 60 1.56 3.65 8.30
CA SER A 60 1.47 2.56 7.34
C SER A 60 0.57 1.48 7.92
N TYR A 61 -0.21 0.83 7.08
CA TYR A 61 -1.07 -0.27 7.51
C TYR A 61 -1.05 -1.44 6.54
N SER A 62 -1.37 -2.63 7.04
CA SER A 62 -1.56 -3.84 6.25
C SER A 62 -2.79 -4.61 6.72
N TRP A 63 -3.41 -5.34 5.81
CA TRP A 63 -4.57 -6.17 6.07
C TRP A 63 -4.18 -7.64 6.20
N ASP A 64 -4.59 -8.29 7.30
CA ASP A 64 -4.50 -9.73 7.46
C ASP A 64 -5.88 -10.39 7.27
N ASN A 65 -6.00 -11.17 6.18
CA ASN A 65 -7.19 -11.96 5.87
C ASN A 65 -7.48 -13.06 6.92
N ARG A 66 -6.46 -13.58 7.62
CA ARG A 66 -6.64 -14.69 8.56
C ARG A 66 -7.33 -14.22 9.84
N SER A 67 -6.88 -13.08 10.37
CA SER A 67 -7.46 -12.48 11.57
C SER A 67 -8.61 -11.51 11.30
N ASN A 68 -8.82 -11.12 10.03
CA ASN A 68 -9.72 -10.03 9.65
C ASN A 68 -9.36 -8.75 10.41
N SER A 69 -8.11 -8.32 10.29
CA SER A 69 -7.60 -7.18 11.06
C SER A 69 -6.62 -6.32 10.26
N PHE A 70 -6.60 -5.04 10.60
CA PHE A 70 -5.57 -4.12 10.15
C PHE A 70 -4.46 -4.03 11.18
N PHE A 71 -3.21 -4.14 10.72
CA PHE A 71 -2.03 -3.80 11.49
C PHE A 71 -1.63 -2.39 11.11
N VAL A 72 -1.62 -1.48 12.08
CA VAL A 72 -1.34 -0.06 11.86
C VAL A 72 -0.13 0.34 12.68
N ARG A 73 0.84 1.01 12.04
CA ARG A 73 2.08 1.46 12.67
C ARG A 73 2.50 2.82 12.10
N LYS A 74 3.38 3.53 12.81
CA LYS A 74 3.93 4.80 12.30
C LYS A 74 4.74 4.53 11.04
N LYS A 75 4.63 5.41 10.05
CA LYS A 75 5.51 5.38 8.89
C LYS A 75 6.91 5.76 9.35
N GLU A 76 7.92 5.00 8.96
CA GLU A 76 9.30 5.40 9.22
C GLU A 76 9.60 6.62 8.34
N GLU A 77 9.86 7.77 8.96
CA GLU A 77 10.45 8.89 8.26
C GLU A 77 11.85 8.44 7.83
N LYS A 78 12.05 8.32 6.52
CA LYS A 78 13.42 8.23 6.01
C LYS A 78 14.08 9.56 6.40
N ASN A 79 14.95 9.53 7.39
CA ASN A 79 15.89 10.62 7.59
C ASN A 79 16.72 10.71 6.31
N THR A 80 16.41 11.66 5.42
CA THR A 80 17.35 12.11 4.41
C THR A 80 18.41 12.93 5.15
N TYR A 81 19.30 12.24 5.87
CA TYR A 81 20.60 12.82 6.14
C TYR A 81 21.28 12.96 4.79
N GLN A 82 21.56 14.20 4.44
CA GLN A 82 22.50 14.57 3.42
C GLN A 82 23.86 14.02 3.84
N ASP A 83 24.22 12.84 3.32
CA ASP A 83 25.62 12.48 3.18
C ASP A 83 26.05 12.96 1.79
N ASP A 84 26.57 14.20 1.83
CA ASP A 84 27.83 14.60 1.20
C ASP A 84 28.12 14.05 -0.21
N ASP A 85 28.02 14.97 -1.18
CA ASP A 85 28.64 15.01 -2.50
C ASP A 85 29.61 13.86 -2.86
N SER A 86 29.06 12.68 -3.14
CA SER A 86 29.69 11.72 -4.05
C SER A 86 28.69 11.40 -5.14
N GLU A 87 28.80 12.13 -6.25
CA GLU A 87 28.37 11.66 -7.56
C GLU A 87 29.12 10.36 -7.89
N ASP A 88 28.73 9.25 -7.29
CA ASP A 88 29.22 7.95 -7.70
C ASP A 88 28.26 7.39 -8.76
N ASN A 89 28.77 7.47 -9.98
CA ASN A 89 28.15 7.26 -11.29
C ASN A 89 27.53 5.86 -11.51
N PHE A 90 26.59 5.40 -10.69
CA PHE A 90 26.04 4.04 -10.81
C PHE A 90 24.93 3.89 -11.87
N TYR A 91 24.40 4.99 -12.44
CA TYR A 91 23.29 4.95 -13.41
C TYR A 91 23.63 5.48 -14.82
N LYS A 92 24.91 5.63 -15.18
CA LYS A 92 25.29 6.01 -16.56
C LYS A 92 25.47 4.85 -17.52
N ASP A 93 25.56 3.60 -17.05
CA ASP A 93 25.78 2.44 -17.94
C ASP A 93 24.50 1.65 -18.28
N TYR A 94 23.36 1.93 -17.65
CA TYR A 94 22.08 1.25 -17.97
C TYR A 94 21.25 1.96 -19.06
N PHE A 95 21.70 3.14 -19.50
CA PHE A 95 21.14 3.88 -20.63
C PHE A 95 22.20 4.05 -21.73
N ASP A 96 22.90 2.97 -22.07
CA ASP A 96 23.49 2.89 -23.39
C ASP A 96 22.32 2.75 -24.40
N GLU A 97 21.90 3.89 -24.94
CA GLU A 97 20.83 4.06 -25.92
C GLU A 97 21.14 3.41 -27.29
N SER A 98 22.15 2.53 -27.37
CA SER A 98 22.48 1.78 -28.59
C SER A 98 21.60 0.54 -28.84
N ASN A 99 20.66 0.23 -27.94
CA ASN A 99 19.62 -0.81 -28.17
C ASN A 99 18.20 -0.22 -28.30
N TYR A 100 18.07 1.03 -28.75
CA TYR A 100 16.80 1.49 -29.30
C TYR A 100 16.35 0.52 -30.39
N PHE A 101 15.14 0.03 -30.23
CA PHE A 101 14.44 -0.85 -31.16
C PHE A 101 14.40 -0.19 -32.54
N THR A 102 15.34 -0.54 -33.42
CA THR A 102 15.28 -0.16 -34.83
C THR A 102 14.30 -1.09 -35.55
N PRO A 103 13.48 -0.58 -36.49
CA PRO A 103 12.52 -1.40 -37.23
C PRO A 103 13.15 -2.54 -38.04
N GLU A 104 14.47 -2.53 -38.21
CA GLU A 104 15.21 -3.48 -39.04
C GLU A 104 15.52 -4.82 -38.35
N ASN A 105 15.24 -4.96 -37.05
CA ASN A 105 15.34 -6.26 -36.36
C ASN A 105 14.00 -7.04 -36.33
N SER A 106 13.04 -6.64 -37.16
CA SER A 106 11.75 -7.31 -37.34
C SER A 106 11.87 -8.55 -38.25
N ALA A 107 12.60 -9.57 -37.79
CA ALA A 107 12.56 -10.90 -38.39
C ALA A 107 12.03 -11.92 -37.38
N SER A 108 10.78 -12.34 -37.62
CA SER A 108 10.07 -13.46 -36.98
C SER A 108 9.41 -13.20 -35.62
N ASN A 109 8.42 -12.30 -35.59
CA ASN A 109 7.37 -12.30 -34.57
C ASN A 109 6.08 -12.85 -35.18
N LYS A 110 5.81 -14.15 -35.03
CA LYS A 110 4.54 -14.80 -35.43
C LYS A 110 3.60 -15.11 -34.26
N ASP A 111 4.01 -14.85 -33.01
CA ASP A 111 3.27 -15.30 -31.83
C ASP A 111 2.73 -14.17 -30.93
N VAL A 112 2.76 -12.91 -31.38
CA VAL A 112 2.32 -11.75 -30.57
C VAL A 112 0.96 -11.18 -31.00
N GLU A 113 0.49 -11.45 -32.23
CA GLU A 113 -0.81 -10.94 -32.72
C GLU A 113 -2.04 -11.74 -32.24
N GLU A 114 -1.87 -12.93 -31.67
CA GLU A 114 -3.03 -13.74 -31.23
C GLU A 114 -3.56 -13.37 -29.83
N ILE A 115 -2.74 -12.73 -28.99
CA ILE A 115 -3.12 -12.41 -27.60
C ILE A 115 -4.04 -11.18 -27.53
N PHE A 116 -3.90 -10.22 -28.45
CA PHE A 116 -4.66 -8.97 -28.41
C PHE A 116 -6.07 -9.03 -29.04
N GLN A 117 -6.45 -10.14 -29.68
CA GLN A 117 -7.79 -10.30 -30.27
C GLN A 117 -8.83 -10.96 -29.34
N SER A 118 -8.45 -11.46 -28.16
CA SER A 118 -9.36 -12.26 -27.30
C SER A 118 -10.16 -11.49 -26.24
N PHE A 119 -10.05 -10.16 -26.14
CA PHE A 119 -10.95 -9.38 -25.26
C PHE A 119 -11.76 -8.35 -26.05
N LYS A 120 -12.38 -8.80 -27.13
CA LYS A 120 -13.55 -8.13 -27.69
C LYS A 120 -14.73 -8.36 -26.74
N PHE A 121 -15.16 -7.27 -26.10
CA PHE A 121 -16.41 -7.14 -25.35
C PHE A 121 -17.54 -7.99 -25.97
N LYS A 122 -18.13 -8.89 -25.17
CA LYS A 122 -19.39 -9.55 -25.54
C LYS A 122 -20.54 -8.92 -24.76
N LYS A 123 -21.07 -7.89 -25.42
CA LYS A 123 -22.45 -7.39 -25.51
C LYS A 123 -23.23 -7.08 -24.24
#